data_AF-A0A9W7DC14-F1
#
_entry.id   AF-A0A9W7DC14-F1
#
_cell.length_a   1.000
_cell.length_b   1.000
_cell.length_c   1.000
_cell.angle_alpha   90.00
_cell.angle_beta   90.00
_cell.angle_gamma   90.00
#
_symmetry.space_group_name_H-M   'P 1'
#
loop_
_entity.id
_entity.type
_entity.pdbx_description
1 polymer ?
#
loop_
_entity_poly.entity_id
_entity_poly.type
_entity_poly.pdbx_seq_one_letter_code
_entity_poly.pdbx_strand_id
1 'polypeptide(L)'
;MVEVRVHQNNNIHRTTDSNGTTTAPKTPTPKRDFHHPYKPYNVQIQLMEAIYDTIENGYKVGLFESPTGTGKTLSIICSTMTYLRNLKREKNALISRSIDDDDDDDEPEWVKEAYRQKIVSKLTEKSKEYELHLDKLQKEGPMLVTGKLKEQRVKRFKRGGSSSKEKVQDADLLVDDYFSDDEANTGTRDQEKYSKMSSEVQKLLHEVEGKPKVIDKSSSLNQCSTKIFFASRTHSQLNQFTDQLRLTSFPSSFEGIEEKMKYLPMSSRKQLCIHEKVSKIKDTQELNDACIQLQKDKEKGCQFYPNPSSEHDTELMNNFRDLSFSDIHDIEDLHEIGKHYNICPYYSSRKSVDIAEIISLPYQLLLQKSTREVLG
;
A
#
# COMPACT_ATOMS: atom_id res chain seq x y z
N MET A 1 15.25 9.74 27.73
CA MET A 1 13.85 9.82 28.21
C MET A 1 13.59 11.30 28.44
N VAL A 2 12.85 11.96 27.56
CA VAL A 2 12.49 13.37 27.73
C VAL A 2 10.99 13.42 27.98
N GLU A 3 10.61 13.88 29.17
CA GLU A 3 9.22 14.08 29.57
C GLU A 3 8.84 15.51 29.14
N VAL A 4 8.00 15.65 28.12
CA VAL A 4 7.47 16.95 27.70
C VAL A 4 6.10 17.12 28.33
N ARG A 5 6.05 17.77 29.50
CA ARG A 5 4.79 18.15 30.16
C ARG A 5 4.24 19.41 29.50
N VAL A 6 3.10 19.28 28.83
CA VAL A 6 2.35 20.43 28.30
C VAL A 6 1.50 21.00 29.44
N HIS A 7 2.07 21.90 30.24
CA HIS A 7 1.30 22.67 31.20
C HIS A 7 0.70 23.92 30.53
N GLN A 8 -0.57 24.20 30.83
CA GLN A 8 -1.19 25.50 30.59
C GLN A 8 -0.51 26.53 31.49
N ASN A 9 0.61 27.12 31.06
CA ASN A 9 1.12 28.38 31.59
C ASN A 9 2.14 28.98 30.62
N ASN A 10 1.96 30.27 30.32
CA ASN A 10 2.90 31.12 29.59
C ASN A 10 4.23 31.27 30.36
N ASN A 11 5.07 30.24 30.38
CA ASN A 11 6.44 30.38 30.84
C ASN A 11 7.40 29.61 29.93
N ILE A 12 8.22 30.40 29.25
CA ILE A 12 9.43 29.99 28.55
C ILE A 12 10.31 29.24 29.55
N HIS A 13 10.36 27.91 29.46
CA HIS A 13 11.26 27.13 30.31
C HIS A 13 12.71 27.32 29.85
N ARG A 14 13.49 28.05 30.66
CA ARG A 14 14.94 28.09 30.63
C ARG A 14 15.48 26.71 31.05
N THR A 15 16.33 26.11 30.22
CA THR A 15 17.19 24.99 30.61
C THR A 15 18.50 25.56 31.17
N THR A 16 18.86 25.19 32.40
CA THR A 16 20.16 25.50 32.99
C THR A 16 21.06 24.27 32.89
N ASP A 17 22.14 24.37 32.11
CA ASP A 17 23.25 23.42 32.17
C ASP A 17 24.14 23.74 33.37
N SER A 18 24.76 22.72 33.96
CA SER A 18 25.64 22.79 35.15
C SER A 18 26.96 23.55 34.96
N ASN A 19 27.11 24.32 33.87
CA ASN A 19 28.30 25.11 33.55
C ASN A 19 28.00 26.57 33.16
N GLY A 20 26.93 27.17 33.70
CA GLY A 20 26.81 28.62 33.84
C GLY A 20 26.98 29.47 32.56
N THR A 21 26.74 28.90 31.38
CA THR A 21 26.87 29.61 30.10
C THR A 21 25.49 29.77 29.50
N THR A 22 25.02 31.02 29.43
CA THR A 22 23.69 31.39 28.93
C THR A 22 23.68 31.27 27.40
N THR A 23 23.09 30.20 26.86
CA THR A 23 22.83 30.11 25.43
C THR A 23 21.60 30.93 25.07
N ALA A 24 21.70 31.68 23.96
CA ALA A 24 20.68 32.60 23.46
C ALA A 24 19.32 31.92 23.25
N PRO A 25 18.19 32.66 23.35
CA PRO A 25 16.87 32.11 23.09
C PRO A 25 16.81 31.55 21.67
N LYS A 26 16.42 30.28 21.55
CA LYS A 26 16.15 29.62 20.26
C LYS A 26 15.19 30.52 19.47
N THR A 27 15.60 30.93 18.28
CA THR A 27 14.75 31.62 17.29
C THR A 27 13.40 30.91 17.18
N PRO A 28 12.28 31.64 17.10
CA PRO A 28 10.98 31.02 16.90
C PRO A 28 11.04 30.19 15.61
N THR A 29 10.85 28.89 15.75
CA THR A 29 10.68 27.98 14.61
C THR A 29 9.58 28.55 13.72
N PRO A 30 9.78 28.60 12.38
CA PRO A 30 8.74 29.05 11.48
C PRO A 30 7.47 28.24 11.75
N LYS A 31 6.36 28.93 11.95
CA LYS A 31 5.08 28.31 12.32
C LYS A 31 4.67 27.34 11.22
N ARG A 32 4.81 26.04 11.48
CA ARG A 32 4.48 24.98 10.51
C ARG A 32 2.97 24.92 10.31
N ASP A 33 2.53 24.70 9.08
CA ASP A 33 1.13 24.41 8.80
C ASP A 33 0.88 22.90 8.87
N PHE A 34 0.05 22.48 9.82
CA PHE A 34 -0.33 21.09 10.04
C PHE A 34 -1.59 20.69 9.27
N HIS A 35 -2.15 21.58 8.43
CA HIS A 35 -3.33 21.31 7.60
C HIS A 35 -4.52 20.82 8.42
N HIS A 36 -4.68 21.39 9.62
CA HIS A 36 -5.78 21.06 10.50
C HIS A 36 -7.09 21.52 9.86
N PRO A 37 -8.14 20.67 9.78
CA PRO A 37 -9.35 20.97 9.01
C PRO A 37 -10.21 22.10 9.63
N TYR A 38 -9.94 22.42 10.89
CA TYR A 38 -10.54 23.54 11.62
C TYR A 38 -9.44 24.46 12.15
N LYS A 39 -9.79 25.63 12.67
CA LYS A 39 -8.83 26.48 13.38
C LYS A 39 -8.39 25.79 14.69
N PRO A 40 -7.11 25.35 14.82
CA PRO A 40 -6.68 24.60 15.99
C PRO A 40 -6.55 25.50 17.22
N TYR A 41 -6.84 24.95 18.39
CA TYR A 41 -6.57 25.60 19.68
C TYR A 41 -5.06 25.65 19.96
N ASN A 42 -4.62 26.61 20.79
CA ASN A 42 -3.21 26.73 21.15
C ASN A 42 -2.62 25.43 21.73
N VAL A 43 -3.38 24.71 22.56
CA VAL A 43 -2.94 23.41 23.13
C VAL A 43 -2.77 22.34 22.05
N GLN A 44 -3.61 22.35 21.01
CA GLN A 44 -3.47 21.44 19.87
C GLN A 44 -2.23 21.78 19.04
N ILE A 45 -1.97 23.07 18.81
CA ILE A 45 -0.75 23.53 18.11
C ILE A 45 0.49 23.06 18.87
N GLN A 46 0.56 23.28 20.17
CA GLN A 46 1.67 22.84 21.01
C GLN A 46 1.87 21.32 20.95
N LEU A 47 0.78 20.54 20.98
CA LEU A 47 0.85 19.09 20.84
C LEU A 47 1.36 18.67 19.46
N MET A 48 0.88 19.31 18.40
CA MET A 48 1.31 19.01 17.02
C MET A 48 2.78 19.33 16.80
N GLU A 49 3.25 20.49 17.27
CA GLU A 49 4.66 20.89 17.22
C GLU A 49 5.54 19.91 18.00
N ALA A 50 5.15 19.57 19.23
CA ALA A 50 5.90 18.64 20.06
C ALA A 50 6.01 17.24 19.43
N ILE A 51 4.92 16.73 18.82
CA ILE A 51 4.95 15.44 18.11
C ILE A 51 5.86 15.53 16.89
N TYR A 52 5.71 16.57 16.07
CA TYR A 52 6.51 16.74 14.86
C TYR A 52 8.00 16.86 15.18
N ASP A 53 8.38 17.72 16.12
CA ASP A 53 9.77 17.90 16.55
C ASP A 53 10.35 16.60 17.14
N THR A 54 9.53 15.80 17.81
CA THR A 54 9.97 14.50 18.34
C THR A 54 10.38 13.55 17.21
N ILE A 55 9.59 13.52 16.14
CA ILE A 55 9.87 12.66 14.98
C ILE A 55 11.05 13.20 14.16
N GLU A 56 11.06 14.51 13.88
CA GLU A 56 12.09 15.18 13.08
C GLU A 56 13.48 15.09 13.71
N ASN A 57 13.59 15.28 15.04
CA ASN A 57 14.86 15.16 15.75
C ASN A 57 15.31 13.70 15.98
N GLY A 58 14.58 12.72 15.44
CA GLY A 58 14.96 11.30 15.48
C GLY A 58 14.80 10.63 16.85
N TYR A 59 14.03 11.21 17.76
CA TYR A 59 13.75 10.59 19.06
C TYR A 59 13.00 9.27 18.87
N LYS A 60 13.37 8.27 19.68
CA LYS A 60 12.76 6.92 19.57
C LYS A 60 11.43 6.79 20.30
N VAL A 61 11.22 7.57 21.37
CA VAL A 61 10.02 7.53 22.21
C VAL A 61 9.68 8.95 22.66
N GLY A 62 8.44 9.37 22.44
CA GLY A 62 7.86 10.59 23.01
C GLY A 62 6.67 10.24 23.90
N LEU A 63 6.56 10.91 25.05
CA LEU A 63 5.42 10.79 25.97
C LEU A 63 4.71 12.14 26.01
N PHE A 64 3.44 12.16 25.58
CA PHE A 64 2.66 13.39 25.45
C PHE A 64 1.41 13.31 26.32
N GLU A 65 1.20 14.33 27.15
CA GLU A 65 -0.02 14.52 27.91
C GLU A 65 -0.87 15.63 27.28
N SER A 66 -2.18 15.43 27.28
CA SER A 66 -3.14 16.46 26.86
C SER A 66 -4.46 16.27 27.64
N PRO A 67 -5.25 17.32 27.87
CA PRO A 67 -6.58 17.17 28.47
C PRO A 67 -7.54 16.40 27.57
N THR A 68 -8.51 15.68 28.14
CA THR A 68 -9.56 14.99 27.37
C THR A 68 -10.47 16.01 26.66
N GLY A 69 -11.07 15.61 25.53
CA GLY A 69 -11.98 16.48 24.76
C GLY A 69 -11.31 17.56 23.90
N THR A 70 -9.98 17.64 23.89
CA THR A 70 -9.22 18.66 23.12
C THR A 70 -8.89 18.25 21.68
N GLY A 71 -9.55 17.23 21.12
CA GLY A 71 -9.29 16.79 19.73
C GLY A 71 -7.91 16.14 19.52
N LYS A 72 -7.40 15.43 20.53
CA LYS A 72 -6.08 14.77 20.50
C LYS A 72 -5.84 13.92 19.26
N THR A 73 -6.83 13.11 18.88
CA THR A 73 -6.73 12.21 17.74
C THR A 73 -6.45 12.98 16.45
N LEU A 74 -7.20 14.05 16.21
CA LEU A 74 -7.03 14.90 15.04
C LEU A 74 -5.67 15.60 15.04
N SER A 75 -5.21 16.08 16.21
CA SER A 75 -3.87 16.65 16.35
C SER A 75 -2.76 15.64 16.01
N ILE A 76 -2.89 14.38 16.46
CA ILE A 76 -1.93 13.31 16.14
C ILE A 76 -1.94 13.00 14.64
N ILE A 77 -3.11 12.92 14.00
CA ILE A 77 -3.22 12.70 12.55
C ILE A 77 -2.53 13.84 11.80
N CYS A 78 -2.86 15.09 12.13
CA CYS A 78 -2.32 16.27 11.45
C CYS A 78 -0.79 16.37 11.55
N SER A 79 -0.22 16.15 12.74
CA SER A 79 1.23 16.23 12.93
C SER A 79 1.98 15.09 12.22
N THR A 80 1.50 13.85 12.35
CA THR A 80 2.16 12.68 11.76
C THR A 80 2.04 12.63 10.25
N MET A 81 0.89 13.00 9.68
CA MET A 81 0.70 13.03 8.23
C MET A 81 1.43 14.19 7.56
N THR A 82 1.47 15.36 8.20
CA THR A 82 2.29 16.48 7.71
C THR A 82 3.76 16.07 7.65
N TYR A 83 4.27 15.39 8.69
CA TYR A 83 5.62 14.84 8.68
C TYR A 83 5.83 13.83 7.54
N LEU A 84 4.91 12.89 7.36
CA LEU A 84 5.03 11.87 6.30
C LEU A 84 5.05 12.48 4.90
N ARG A 85 4.18 13.47 4.62
CA ARG A 85 4.15 14.18 3.33
C ARG A 85 5.43 14.98 3.09
N ASN A 86 5.97 15.65 4.13
CA ASN A 86 7.25 16.35 4.04
C ASN A 86 8.41 15.39 3.78
N LEU A 87 8.48 14.28 4.51
CA LEU A 87 9.49 13.25 4.32
C LEU A 87 9.47 12.68 2.89
N LYS A 88 8.28 12.46 2.32
CA LYS A 88 8.11 12.02 0.93
C LYS A 88 8.62 13.07 -0.07
N ARG A 89 8.30 14.35 0.14
CA ARG A 89 8.82 15.45 -0.69
C ARG A 89 10.34 15.54 -0.64
N GLU A 90 10.91 15.45 0.55
CA GLU A 90 12.37 15.47 0.74
C GLU A 90 13.03 14.27 0.07
N LYS A 91 12.48 13.06 0.22
CA LYS A 91 12.99 11.88 -0.49
C LYS A 91 12.92 12.02 -2.01
N ASN A 92 11.82 12.56 -2.53
CA ASN A 92 11.69 12.84 -3.96
C ASN A 92 12.75 13.86 -4.43
N ALA A 93 12.99 14.91 -3.63
CA ALA A 93 14.04 15.88 -3.90
C ALA A 93 15.45 15.28 -3.82
N LEU A 94 15.71 14.37 -2.87
CA LEU A 94 16.98 13.67 -2.75
C LEU A 94 17.24 12.75 -3.95
N ILE A 95 16.24 12.00 -4.42
CA ILE A 95 16.35 11.16 -5.63
C ILE A 95 16.72 12.01 -6.84
N SER A 96 16.17 13.22 -6.95
CA SER A 96 16.54 14.14 -8.04
C SER A 96 17.99 14.63 -7.97
N ARG A 97 18.59 14.67 -6.77
CA ARG A 97 19.98 15.13 -6.54
C ARG A 97 21.01 14.01 -6.60
N SER A 98 20.68 12.79 -6.15
CA SER A 98 21.61 11.66 -6.17
C SER A 98 21.99 11.19 -7.58
N ILE A 99 21.27 11.66 -8.61
CA ILE A 99 21.61 11.44 -10.02
C ILE A 99 22.85 12.26 -10.42
N ASP A 100 23.20 13.31 -9.67
CA ASP A 100 24.34 14.18 -9.99
C ASP A 100 25.71 13.53 -9.67
N ASP A 101 25.77 12.45 -8.88
CA ASP A 101 27.02 11.84 -8.40
C ASP A 101 27.60 10.74 -9.32
N ASP A 102 26.85 10.27 -10.33
CA ASP A 102 27.22 9.10 -11.15
C ASP A 102 27.68 9.43 -12.59
N ASP A 103 27.61 10.69 -13.05
CA ASP A 103 27.87 11.03 -14.47
C ASP A 103 29.04 12.02 -14.69
N ASP A 104 29.92 11.66 -15.64
CA ASP A 104 31.14 12.34 -16.08
C ASP A 104 30.99 13.88 -16.24
N ASP A 105 32.07 14.59 -15.93
CA ASP A 105 32.16 16.07 -15.82
C ASP A 105 31.91 16.85 -17.15
N ASP A 106 31.70 16.16 -18.28
CA ASP A 106 31.70 16.77 -19.62
C ASP A 106 30.31 17.12 -20.20
N GLU A 107 29.20 16.80 -19.53
CA GLU A 107 27.85 17.11 -20.06
C GLU A 107 27.35 18.53 -19.66
N PRO A 108 26.76 19.31 -20.59
CA PRO A 108 26.19 20.63 -20.28
C PRO A 108 25.04 20.59 -19.26
N GLU A 109 24.94 21.60 -18.39
CA GLU A 109 23.92 21.67 -17.32
C GLU A 109 22.47 21.49 -17.80
N TRP A 110 22.12 21.96 -19.00
CA TRP A 110 20.77 21.82 -19.55
C TRP A 110 20.43 20.36 -19.93
N VAL A 111 21.44 19.55 -20.27
CA VAL A 111 21.28 18.11 -20.56
C VAL A 111 21.05 17.36 -19.26
N LYS A 112 21.86 17.66 -18.23
CA LYS A 112 21.70 17.10 -16.88
C LYS A 112 20.31 17.45 -16.32
N GLU A 113 19.88 18.70 -16.45
CA GLU A 113 18.55 19.15 -16.01
C GLU A 113 17.40 18.47 -16.78
N ALA A 114 17.49 18.35 -18.10
CA ALA A 114 16.47 17.66 -18.89
C ALA A 114 16.41 16.15 -18.56
N TYR A 115 17.55 15.52 -18.28
CA TYR A 115 17.63 14.12 -17.85
C TYR A 115 17.02 13.92 -16.46
N ARG A 116 17.34 14.80 -15.49
CA ARG A 116 16.67 14.83 -14.16
C ARG A 116 15.16 14.95 -14.30
N GLN A 117 14.69 15.93 -15.07
CA GLN A 117 13.26 16.16 -15.29
C GLN A 117 12.59 14.94 -15.93
N LYS A 118 13.26 14.25 -16.85
CA LYS A 118 12.76 13.01 -17.47
C LYS A 118 12.66 11.85 -16.48
N ILE A 119 13.64 11.67 -15.59
CA ILE A 119 13.61 10.62 -14.55
C ILE A 119 12.53 10.91 -13.51
N VAL A 120 12.49 12.14 -12.98
CA VAL A 120 11.47 12.57 -12.02
C VAL A 120 10.09 12.46 -12.65
N SER A 121 9.93 12.87 -13.92
CA SER A 121 8.68 12.71 -14.66
C SER A 121 8.28 11.24 -14.79
N LYS A 122 9.20 10.33 -15.16
CA LYS A 122 8.90 8.90 -15.31
C LYS A 122 8.50 8.22 -13.99
N LEU A 123 9.12 8.61 -12.88
CA LEU A 123 8.76 8.11 -11.55
C LEU A 123 7.39 8.67 -11.10
N THR A 124 7.17 9.96 -11.33
CA THR A 124 5.94 10.66 -10.96
C THR A 124 4.76 10.24 -11.83
N GLU A 125 4.98 9.94 -13.11
CA GLU A 125 3.95 9.54 -14.08
C GLU A 125 3.26 8.23 -13.68
N LYS A 126 4.01 7.23 -13.21
CA LYS A 126 3.41 5.98 -12.70
C LYS A 126 2.60 6.18 -11.43
N SER A 127 3.06 7.07 -10.54
CA SER A 127 2.29 7.43 -9.35
C SER A 127 1.01 8.17 -9.75
N LYS A 128 1.10 9.08 -10.74
CA LYS A 128 -0.03 9.80 -11.32
C LYS A 128 -1.05 8.86 -11.96
N GLU A 129 -0.61 7.91 -12.77
CA GLU A 129 -1.46 6.87 -13.36
C GLU A 129 -2.20 6.08 -12.29
N TYR A 130 -1.52 5.75 -11.19
CA TYR A 130 -2.13 5.05 -10.07
C TYR A 130 -3.20 5.89 -9.36
N GLU A 131 -2.93 7.16 -9.04
CA GLU A 131 -3.93 8.04 -8.42
C GLU A 131 -5.13 8.31 -9.35
N LEU A 132 -4.91 8.46 -10.66
CA LEU A 132 -5.99 8.56 -11.65
C LEU A 132 -6.84 7.29 -11.74
N HIS A 133 -6.20 6.11 -11.65
CA HIS A 133 -6.91 4.83 -11.59
C HIS A 133 -7.78 4.73 -10.33
N LEU A 134 -7.27 5.18 -9.18
CA LEU A 134 -8.06 5.23 -7.93
C LEU A 134 -9.25 6.19 -8.02
N ASP A 135 -9.11 7.35 -8.66
CA ASP A 135 -10.21 8.29 -8.89
C ASP A 135 -11.29 7.68 -9.80
N LYS A 136 -10.88 6.97 -10.85
CA LYS A 136 -11.80 6.23 -11.72
C LYS A 136 -12.58 5.17 -10.95
N LEU A 137 -11.91 4.38 -10.10
CA LEU A 137 -12.56 3.36 -9.27
C LEU A 137 -13.57 3.98 -8.29
N GLN A 138 -13.26 5.13 -7.70
CA GLN A 138 -14.18 5.82 -6.79
C GLN A 138 -15.46 6.26 -7.53
N LYS A 139 -15.34 6.78 -8.75
CA LYS A 139 -16.48 7.23 -9.57
C LYS A 139 -17.31 6.07 -10.13
N GLU A 140 -16.65 4.98 -10.52
CA GLU A 140 -17.31 3.80 -11.10
C GLU A 140 -18.00 2.92 -10.04
N GLY A 141 -17.59 3.04 -8.78
CA GLY A 141 -18.11 2.26 -7.66
C GLY A 141 -17.86 0.75 -7.80
N PRO A 142 -18.24 -0.07 -6.80
CA PRO A 142 -17.98 -1.50 -6.80
C PRO A 142 -18.82 -2.30 -7.85
N MET A 143 -19.69 -1.65 -8.63
CA MET A 143 -20.65 -2.32 -9.51
C MET A 143 -20.05 -2.85 -10.83
N LEU A 144 -19.05 -2.19 -11.43
CA LEU A 144 -18.62 -2.52 -12.80
C LEU A 144 -17.65 -3.72 -12.90
N VAL A 145 -16.82 -3.97 -11.89
CA VAL A 145 -15.80 -5.06 -11.94
C VAL A 145 -16.42 -6.46 -11.72
N THR A 146 -17.65 -6.52 -11.21
CA THR A 146 -18.22 -7.77 -10.67
C THR A 146 -18.92 -8.67 -11.68
N GLY A 147 -19.39 -8.16 -12.82
CA GLY A 147 -20.24 -8.93 -13.74
C GLY A 147 -19.57 -10.16 -14.35
N LYS A 148 -18.28 -10.07 -14.73
CA LYS A 148 -17.56 -11.16 -15.40
C LYS A 148 -16.84 -12.10 -14.44
N LEU A 149 -16.26 -11.58 -13.35
CA LEU A 149 -15.42 -12.35 -12.43
C LEU A 149 -16.25 -13.12 -11.37
N LYS A 150 -17.41 -12.60 -10.92
CA LYS A 150 -18.30 -13.31 -9.98
C LYS A 150 -18.80 -14.64 -10.53
N GLU A 151 -19.14 -14.70 -11.81
CA GLU A 151 -19.67 -15.92 -12.41
C GLU A 151 -18.65 -17.06 -12.47
N GLN A 152 -17.37 -16.77 -12.68
CA GLN A 152 -16.34 -17.79 -12.86
C GLN A 152 -16.01 -18.53 -11.56
N ARG A 153 -15.95 -17.81 -10.42
CA ARG A 153 -15.64 -18.42 -9.11
C ARG A 153 -16.75 -19.35 -8.60
N VAL A 154 -18.02 -18.98 -8.83
CA VAL A 154 -19.18 -19.84 -8.47
C VAL A 154 -19.22 -21.10 -9.35
N LYS A 155 -18.85 -20.99 -10.64
CA LYS A 155 -18.78 -22.13 -11.57
C LYS A 155 -17.66 -23.12 -11.17
N ARG A 156 -16.53 -22.63 -10.64
CA ARG A 156 -15.40 -23.48 -10.20
C ARG A 156 -15.75 -24.33 -8.97
N PHE A 157 -16.47 -23.76 -8.01
CA PHE A 157 -16.91 -24.50 -6.81
C PHE A 157 -18.04 -25.51 -7.12
N LYS A 158 -18.95 -25.20 -8.06
CA LYS A 158 -20.00 -26.14 -8.51
C LYS A 158 -19.45 -27.35 -9.28
N ARG A 159 -18.35 -27.20 -10.02
CA ARG A 159 -17.72 -28.33 -10.75
C ARG A 159 -16.99 -29.33 -9.86
N GLY A 160 -16.72 -29.00 -8.59
CA GLY A 160 -16.14 -29.93 -7.62
C GLY A 160 -17.14 -30.94 -7.02
N GLY A 161 -18.42 -30.92 -7.43
CA GLY A 161 -19.50 -31.63 -6.75
C GLY A 161 -20.32 -32.65 -7.56
N SER A 162 -20.02 -32.90 -8.84
CA SER A 162 -20.72 -33.98 -9.58
C SER A 162 -19.78 -34.73 -10.51
N SER A 163 -19.57 -36.02 -10.24
CA SER A 163 -18.98 -36.92 -11.21
C SER A 163 -19.98 -37.19 -12.33
N SER A 164 -19.59 -36.87 -13.55
CA SER A 164 -20.15 -37.45 -14.76
C SER A 164 -19.10 -37.39 -15.85
N LYS A 165 -18.60 -38.58 -16.22
CA LYS A 165 -17.72 -38.83 -17.36
C LYS A 165 -18.35 -38.23 -18.61
N GLU A 166 -17.65 -37.39 -19.35
CA GLU A 166 -17.78 -37.32 -20.81
C GLU A 166 -16.57 -36.64 -21.47
N LYS A 167 -16.39 -37.01 -22.74
CA LYS A 167 -15.15 -37.12 -23.49
C LYS A 167 -14.49 -35.77 -23.82
N VAL A 168 -13.17 -35.74 -23.73
CA VAL A 168 -12.33 -34.70 -24.37
C VAL A 168 -12.37 -34.96 -25.88
N GLN A 169 -12.94 -34.04 -26.65
CA GLN A 169 -12.75 -33.96 -28.09
C GLN A 169 -11.68 -32.91 -28.38
N ASP A 170 -10.63 -33.41 -29.03
CA ASP A 170 -9.65 -32.70 -29.84
C ASP A 170 -10.25 -31.56 -30.68
N ALA A 171 -9.71 -30.36 -30.51
CA ALA A 171 -9.56 -29.35 -31.55
C ALA A 171 -8.83 -28.12 -30.97
N ASP A 172 -7.50 -28.22 -30.79
CA ASP A 172 -6.57 -27.10 -31.03
C ASP A 172 -5.08 -27.48 -30.90
N LEU A 173 -4.72 -28.71 -31.23
CA LEU A 173 -3.33 -29.08 -31.51
C LEU A 173 -3.10 -28.95 -33.01
N LEU A 174 -2.89 -27.71 -33.47
CA LEU A 174 -2.29 -27.50 -34.78
C LEU A 174 -0.85 -27.99 -34.74
N VAL A 175 -0.61 -29.04 -35.51
CA VAL A 175 0.69 -29.62 -35.84
C VAL A 175 1.38 -28.66 -36.81
N ASP A 176 2.58 -28.18 -36.48
CA ASP A 176 3.44 -27.46 -37.43
C ASP A 176 3.99 -28.43 -38.49
N ASP A 177 4.07 -27.94 -39.72
CA ASP A 177 4.27 -28.70 -40.95
C ASP A 177 5.54 -29.59 -40.99
N TYR A 178 5.31 -30.82 -41.45
CA TYR A 178 6.29 -31.85 -41.75
C TYR A 178 7.07 -31.48 -43.04
N PHE A 179 8.35 -31.14 -42.92
CA PHE A 179 9.26 -31.09 -44.06
C PHE A 179 10.02 -32.40 -44.19
N SER A 180 9.75 -33.10 -45.29
CA SER A 180 10.35 -34.38 -45.70
C SER A 180 11.86 -34.24 -45.87
N ASP A 181 12.60 -35.13 -45.23
CA ASP A 181 14.06 -35.28 -45.30
C ASP A 181 14.39 -36.19 -46.49
N ASP A 182 14.79 -35.61 -47.63
CA ASP A 182 15.49 -36.32 -48.71
C ASP A 182 16.15 -35.30 -49.64
N GLU A 183 17.47 -35.10 -49.46
CA GLU A 183 18.50 -35.02 -50.50
C GLU A 183 19.75 -34.32 -49.94
N ALA A 184 20.89 -34.93 -50.23
CA ALA A 184 22.15 -34.70 -49.56
C ALA A 184 22.88 -33.44 -50.03
N ASN A 185 23.56 -32.80 -49.05
CA ASN A 185 24.92 -32.30 -49.15
C ASN A 185 25.22 -31.16 -50.16
N THR A 186 25.49 -29.95 -49.66
CA THR A 186 26.74 -29.18 -49.85
C THR A 186 26.57 -27.71 -49.42
N GLY A 187 27.53 -27.16 -48.66
CA GLY A 187 27.70 -25.71 -48.48
C GLY A 187 27.20 -25.12 -47.15
N THR A 188 28.00 -25.24 -46.08
CA THR A 188 28.78 -24.13 -45.51
C THR A 188 28.01 -22.99 -44.81
N ARG A 189 27.94 -23.10 -43.48
CA ARG A 189 28.47 -22.12 -42.50
C ARG A 189 27.87 -20.69 -42.38
N ASP A 190 26.88 -20.29 -43.16
CA ASP A 190 26.31 -18.92 -43.10
C ASP A 190 24.87 -18.81 -42.55
N GLN A 191 24.20 -19.91 -42.21
CA GLN A 191 22.82 -19.88 -41.68
C GLN A 191 22.69 -19.60 -40.16
N GLU A 192 23.77 -19.75 -39.37
CA GLU A 192 23.70 -19.49 -37.92
C GLU A 192 23.66 -17.98 -37.57
N LYS A 193 24.14 -17.10 -38.45
CA LYS A 193 24.17 -15.65 -38.21
C LYS A 193 22.81 -14.98 -38.42
N TYR A 194 22.01 -15.43 -39.39
CA TYR A 194 20.67 -14.88 -39.64
C TYR A 194 19.65 -15.32 -38.57
N SER A 195 19.79 -16.52 -38.01
CA SER A 195 18.91 -17.00 -36.93
C SER A 195 19.17 -16.28 -35.60
N LYS A 196 20.43 -15.97 -35.27
CA LYS A 196 20.79 -15.16 -34.09
C LYS A 196 20.39 -13.69 -34.23
N MET A 197 20.47 -13.12 -35.42
CA MET A 197 20.01 -11.75 -35.69
C MET A 197 18.48 -11.62 -35.62
N SER A 198 17.73 -12.66 -35.99
CA SER A 198 16.26 -12.67 -35.84
C SER A 198 15.83 -12.72 -34.38
N SER A 199 16.51 -13.51 -33.54
CA SER A 199 16.21 -13.60 -32.10
C SER A 199 16.52 -12.30 -31.33
N GLU A 200 17.63 -11.63 -31.68
CA GLU A 200 18.02 -10.36 -31.06
C GLU A 200 17.11 -9.21 -31.54
N VAL A 201 16.75 -9.17 -32.83
CA VAL A 201 15.81 -8.19 -33.38
C VAL A 201 14.39 -8.43 -32.89
N GLN A 202 13.96 -9.69 -32.67
CA GLN A 202 12.69 -10.00 -32.02
C GLN A 202 12.67 -9.63 -30.54
N LYS A 203 13.79 -9.77 -29.81
CA LYS A 203 13.91 -9.27 -28.42
C LYS A 203 13.83 -7.74 -28.38
N LEU A 204 14.51 -7.05 -29.29
CA LEU A 204 14.46 -5.59 -29.40
C LEU A 204 13.08 -5.08 -29.86
N LEU A 205 12.40 -5.78 -30.77
CA LEU A 205 10.99 -5.50 -31.09
C LEU A 205 10.08 -5.74 -29.89
N HIS A 206 10.35 -6.75 -29.06
CA HIS A 206 9.57 -7.02 -27.84
C HIS A 206 9.89 -6.05 -26.68
N GLU A 207 10.99 -5.29 -26.80
CA GLU A 207 11.41 -4.22 -25.88
C GLU A 207 10.89 -2.84 -26.33
N VAL A 208 10.73 -2.62 -27.63
CA VAL A 208 10.15 -1.40 -28.24
C VAL A 208 8.62 -1.48 -28.36
N GLU A 209 8.06 -2.65 -28.69
CA GLU A 209 6.63 -2.93 -28.61
C GLU A 209 6.27 -3.30 -27.17
N GLY A 210 5.95 -2.30 -26.37
CA GLY A 210 5.39 -2.44 -25.02
C GLY A 210 4.04 -3.17 -25.02
N LYS A 211 4.03 -4.48 -25.26
CA LYS A 211 2.95 -5.37 -24.84
C LYS A 211 3.14 -5.61 -23.35
N PRO A 212 2.17 -5.24 -22.49
CA PRO A 212 2.32 -5.38 -21.06
C PRO A 212 2.32 -6.88 -20.76
N LYS A 213 3.50 -7.46 -20.54
CA LYS A 213 3.58 -8.63 -19.66
C LYS A 213 2.98 -8.15 -18.35
N VAL A 214 1.84 -8.74 -17.96
CA VAL A 214 1.22 -8.59 -16.64
C VAL A 214 2.18 -9.23 -15.63
N ILE A 215 3.27 -8.52 -15.37
CA ILE A 215 4.24 -8.77 -14.32
C ILE A 215 4.03 -7.59 -13.39
N ASP A 216 3.62 -7.89 -12.16
CA ASP A 216 3.40 -7.01 -11.01
C ASP A 216 4.48 -5.93 -10.82
N LYS A 217 4.47 -4.89 -11.68
CA LYS A 217 5.35 -3.71 -11.59
C LYS A 217 4.63 -2.48 -11.06
N SER A 218 3.35 -2.57 -10.72
CA SER A 218 2.63 -1.54 -9.96
C SER A 218 2.92 -1.61 -8.45
N SER A 219 3.39 -2.77 -7.97
CA SER A 219 3.58 -3.07 -6.54
C SER A 219 4.86 -2.47 -5.95
N SER A 220 5.97 -2.48 -6.69
CA SER A 220 7.30 -2.13 -6.13
C SER A 220 7.60 -0.63 -6.11
N LEU A 221 6.86 0.18 -6.87
CA LEU A 221 7.09 1.63 -6.98
C LEU A 221 6.18 2.45 -6.05
N ASN A 222 5.06 1.88 -5.60
CA ASN A 222 4.14 2.51 -4.65
C ASN A 222 4.40 2.08 -3.20
N GLN A 223 5.54 1.43 -2.92
CA GLN A 223 5.85 0.95 -1.59
C GLN A 223 6.14 2.12 -0.66
N CYS A 224 5.39 2.22 0.44
CA CYS A 224 5.60 3.26 1.42
C CYS A 224 6.72 2.83 2.37
N SER A 225 7.90 3.45 2.24
CA SER A 225 9.08 3.11 3.07
C SER A 225 8.89 3.43 4.55
N THR A 226 8.01 4.41 4.86
CA THR A 226 7.78 4.90 6.22
C THR A 226 6.29 4.79 6.50
N LYS A 227 5.91 3.93 7.45
CA LYS A 227 4.52 3.62 7.78
C LYS A 227 4.15 4.16 9.16
N ILE A 228 2.94 4.70 9.29
CA ILE A 228 2.38 5.15 10.56
C ILE A 228 1.46 4.06 11.10
N PHE A 229 1.82 3.49 12.25
CA PHE A 229 0.96 2.52 12.93
C PHE A 229 0.17 3.21 14.04
N PHE A 230 -1.15 3.24 13.91
CA PHE A 230 -2.05 3.74 14.95
C PHE A 230 -2.64 2.56 15.74
N ALA A 231 -2.26 2.42 17.01
CA ALA A 231 -2.71 1.33 17.85
C ALA A 231 -3.70 1.80 18.92
N SER A 232 -4.82 1.09 19.05
CA SER A 232 -5.85 1.41 20.04
C SER A 232 -6.40 0.18 20.76
N ARG A 233 -7.08 0.38 21.90
CA ARG A 233 -7.61 -0.72 22.72
C ARG A 233 -8.92 -1.27 22.19
N THR A 234 -9.79 -0.42 21.66
CA THR A 234 -11.16 -0.77 21.29
C THR A 234 -11.44 -0.49 19.83
N HIS A 235 -12.35 -1.27 19.24
CA HIS A 235 -12.78 -1.10 17.85
C HIS A 235 -13.46 0.24 17.61
N SER A 236 -14.29 0.70 18.55
CA SER A 236 -14.96 2.01 18.44
C SER A 236 -13.96 3.17 18.38
N GLN A 237 -12.83 3.07 19.08
CA GLN A 237 -11.75 4.08 18.98
C GLN A 237 -11.05 4.04 17.61
N LEU A 238 -10.98 2.88 16.96
CA LEU A 238 -10.42 2.76 15.61
C LEU A 238 -11.39 3.38 14.59
N ASN A 239 -12.69 3.09 14.67
CA ASN A 239 -13.68 3.70 13.77
C ASN A 239 -13.73 5.22 13.96
N GLN A 240 -13.66 5.70 15.21
CA GLN A 240 -13.52 7.14 15.48
C GLN A 240 -12.26 7.74 14.84
N PHE A 241 -11.14 7.01 14.84
CA PHE A 241 -9.92 7.45 14.16
C PHE A 241 -10.13 7.53 12.64
N THR A 242 -10.79 6.54 12.04
CA THR A 242 -11.15 6.53 10.62
C THR A 242 -12.02 7.74 10.26
N ASP A 243 -13.04 8.04 11.07
CA ASP A 243 -13.92 9.20 10.86
C ASP A 243 -13.16 10.52 10.95
N GLN A 244 -12.20 10.64 11.89
CA GLN A 244 -11.35 11.83 11.98
C GLN A 244 -10.39 11.94 10.79
N LEU A 245 -9.90 10.82 10.27
CA LEU A 245 -9.00 10.80 9.11
C LEU A 245 -9.72 11.29 7.85
N ARG A 246 -11.00 10.92 7.67
CA ARG A 246 -11.87 11.39 6.57
C ARG A 246 -12.03 12.91 6.52
N LEU A 247 -11.88 13.60 7.66
CA LEU A 247 -12.00 15.07 7.74
C LEU A 247 -10.73 15.80 7.30
N THR A 248 -9.59 15.12 7.24
CA THR A 248 -8.30 15.75 6.97
C THR A 248 -7.94 15.70 5.49
N SER A 249 -7.28 16.74 5.01
CA SER A 249 -6.69 16.79 3.67
C SER A 249 -5.29 17.37 3.76
N PHE A 250 -4.34 16.73 3.09
CA PHE A 250 -2.94 17.14 3.08
C PHE A 250 -2.49 17.41 1.65
N PRO A 251 -1.59 18.37 1.45
CA PRO A 251 -1.08 18.66 0.13
C PRO A 251 -0.26 17.47 -0.38
N SER A 252 -0.30 17.28 -1.69
CA SER A 252 0.39 16.18 -2.36
C SER A 252 1.92 16.25 -2.18
N SER A 253 2.56 15.10 -2.11
CA SER A 253 4.02 15.02 -2.16
C SER A 253 4.59 15.23 -3.57
N PHE A 254 3.75 15.31 -4.60
CA PHE A 254 4.12 15.56 -5.99
C PHE A 254 3.41 16.80 -6.54
N GLU A 255 4.08 17.53 -7.45
CA GLU A 255 3.49 18.71 -8.08
C GLU A 255 2.40 18.32 -9.09
N GLY A 256 1.26 19.00 -9.05
CA GLY A 256 0.19 18.87 -10.06
C GLY A 256 -0.68 17.61 -9.96
N ILE A 257 -0.65 16.89 -8.83
CA ILE A 257 -1.44 15.67 -8.60
C ILE A 257 -2.08 15.74 -7.22
N GLU A 258 -3.34 15.33 -7.09
CA GLU A 258 -3.96 15.07 -5.80
C GLU A 258 -3.57 13.66 -5.30
N GLU A 259 -2.76 13.59 -4.24
CA GLU A 259 -2.32 12.32 -3.66
C GLU A 259 -3.24 11.93 -2.51
N LYS A 260 -3.96 10.80 -2.66
CA LYS A 260 -4.85 10.29 -1.62
C LYS A 260 -4.06 9.68 -0.45
N MET A 261 -4.72 9.60 0.70
CA MET A 261 -4.18 8.92 1.87
C MET A 261 -4.42 7.42 1.77
N LYS A 262 -3.35 6.63 1.84
CA LYS A 262 -3.42 5.16 1.73
C LYS A 262 -3.59 4.57 3.12
N TYR A 263 -4.84 4.48 3.55
CA TYR A 263 -5.23 3.97 4.86
C TYR A 263 -5.64 2.50 4.79
N LEU A 264 -5.18 1.70 5.76
CA LEU A 264 -5.53 0.29 5.89
C LEU A 264 -5.88 -0.07 7.34
N PRO A 265 -7.17 -0.34 7.64
CA PRO A 265 -7.52 -0.87 8.95
C PRO A 265 -7.29 -2.38 9.03
N MET A 266 -6.55 -2.79 10.05
CA MET A 266 -6.25 -4.18 10.35
C MET A 266 -7.11 -4.68 11.50
N SER A 267 -7.72 -5.85 11.31
CA SER A 267 -8.56 -6.46 12.34
C SER A 267 -8.46 -7.98 12.42
N SER A 268 -9.12 -8.53 13.45
CA SER A 268 -9.25 -9.96 13.70
C SER A 268 -10.06 -10.68 12.62
N ARG A 269 -9.83 -12.00 12.49
CA ARG A 269 -10.62 -12.86 11.59
C ARG A 269 -12.12 -12.77 11.88
N LYS A 270 -12.51 -12.59 13.14
CA LYS A 270 -13.92 -12.53 13.54
C LYS A 270 -14.70 -11.40 12.86
N GLN A 271 -14.06 -10.26 12.61
CA GLN A 271 -14.70 -9.10 11.98
C GLN A 271 -14.62 -9.16 10.44
N LEU A 272 -13.50 -9.64 9.90
CA LEU A 272 -13.27 -9.67 8.45
C LEU A 272 -13.71 -10.98 7.76
N CYS A 273 -14.16 -12.00 8.48
CA CYS A 273 -14.55 -13.27 7.86
C CYS A 273 -15.93 -13.20 7.20
N ILE A 274 -15.95 -13.44 5.88
CA ILE A 274 -17.18 -13.50 5.06
C ILE A 274 -17.77 -14.91 4.92
N HIS A 275 -17.08 -15.95 5.42
CA HIS A 275 -17.53 -17.33 5.29
C HIS A 275 -18.62 -17.65 6.32
N GLU A 276 -19.84 -17.95 5.87
CA GLU A 276 -21.03 -18.09 6.73
C GLU A 276 -20.86 -19.10 7.89
N LYS A 277 -20.18 -20.23 7.66
CA LYS A 277 -19.99 -21.25 8.71
C LYS A 277 -19.01 -20.81 9.80
N VAL A 278 -17.99 -20.02 9.42
CA VAL A 278 -16.90 -19.62 10.34
C VAL A 278 -17.28 -18.33 11.06
N SER A 279 -17.93 -17.40 10.36
CA SER A 279 -18.41 -16.13 10.89
C SER A 279 -19.44 -16.31 12.04
N LYS A 280 -20.22 -17.40 12.02
CA LYS A 280 -21.21 -17.72 13.08
C LYS A 280 -20.59 -18.19 14.39
N ILE A 281 -19.31 -18.57 14.42
CA ILE A 281 -18.63 -19.07 15.62
C ILE A 281 -18.40 -17.90 16.58
N LYS A 282 -18.90 -18.02 17.82
CA LYS A 282 -18.81 -16.94 18.82
C LYS A 282 -17.43 -16.88 19.47
N ASP A 283 -16.85 -18.04 19.75
CA ASP A 283 -15.53 -18.13 20.36
C ASP A 283 -14.42 -17.76 19.35
N THR A 284 -13.43 -17.00 19.81
CA THR A 284 -12.38 -16.47 18.95
C THR A 284 -11.32 -17.52 18.66
N GLN A 285 -11.05 -18.44 19.59
CA GLN A 285 -10.05 -19.49 19.40
C GLN A 285 -10.58 -20.56 18.44
N GLU A 286 -11.79 -21.05 18.68
CA GLU A 286 -12.46 -22.00 17.77
C GLU A 286 -12.60 -21.44 16.35
N LEU A 287 -12.91 -20.15 16.21
CA LEU A 287 -12.98 -19.49 14.91
C LEU A 287 -11.63 -19.49 14.19
N ASN A 288 -10.55 -19.21 14.91
CA ASN A 288 -9.19 -19.23 14.35
C ASN A 288 -8.81 -20.65 13.92
N ASP A 289 -9.09 -21.66 14.73
CA ASP A 289 -8.78 -23.05 14.44
C ASP A 289 -9.59 -23.57 13.25
N ALA A 290 -10.89 -23.29 13.20
CA ALA A 290 -11.73 -23.62 12.06
C ALA A 290 -11.24 -22.95 10.76
N CYS A 291 -10.81 -21.69 10.82
CA CYS A 291 -10.23 -21.00 9.67
C CYS A 291 -8.94 -21.67 9.19
N ILE A 292 -8.07 -22.08 10.10
CA ILE A 292 -6.79 -22.75 9.77
C ILE A 292 -7.05 -24.15 9.21
N GLN A 293 -8.03 -24.89 9.75
CA GLN A 293 -8.44 -26.19 9.24
C GLN A 293 -8.94 -26.10 7.79
N LEU A 294 -9.81 -25.13 7.49
CA LEU A 294 -10.30 -24.86 6.13
C LEU A 294 -9.21 -24.39 5.15
N GLN A 295 -8.04 -23.96 5.64
CA GLN A 295 -6.89 -23.64 4.79
C GLN A 295 -6.07 -24.90 4.45
N LYS A 296 -6.06 -25.90 5.33
CA LYS A 296 -5.32 -27.15 5.16
C LYS A 296 -6.09 -28.16 4.30
N ASP A 297 -7.41 -28.15 4.39
CA ASP A 297 -8.26 -29.06 3.62
C ASP A 297 -8.29 -28.68 2.14
N LYS A 298 -7.69 -29.50 1.27
CA LYS A 298 -7.67 -29.26 -0.19
C LYS A 298 -9.03 -29.52 -0.86
N GLU A 299 -9.83 -30.43 -0.32
CA GLU A 299 -11.14 -30.81 -0.89
C GLU A 299 -12.28 -29.89 -0.45
N LYS A 300 -12.23 -29.38 0.79
CA LYS A 300 -13.25 -28.50 1.40
C LYS A 300 -12.64 -27.16 1.83
N GLY A 301 -11.73 -26.65 1.01
CA GLY A 301 -11.05 -25.39 1.28
C GLY A 301 -12.02 -24.21 1.35
N CYS A 302 -11.60 -23.14 2.04
CA CYS A 302 -12.37 -21.90 2.07
C CYS A 302 -12.49 -21.29 0.65
N GLN A 303 -13.71 -21.17 0.13
CA GLN A 303 -13.98 -20.62 -1.21
C GLN A 303 -13.41 -19.21 -1.42
N PHE A 304 -13.29 -18.43 -0.35
CA PHE A 304 -12.88 -17.02 -0.37
C PHE A 304 -11.37 -16.84 -0.18
N TYR A 305 -10.64 -17.87 0.24
CA TYR A 305 -9.20 -17.77 0.44
C TYR A 305 -8.51 -17.52 -0.92
N PRO A 306 -7.66 -16.48 -1.05
CA PRO A 306 -6.94 -16.22 -2.28
C PRO A 306 -5.81 -17.23 -2.46
N ASN A 307 -5.75 -17.88 -3.62
CA ASN A 307 -4.60 -18.73 -3.97
C ASN A 307 -3.57 -17.92 -4.78
N PRO A 308 -2.35 -17.69 -4.24
CA PRO A 308 -1.30 -16.94 -4.95
C PRO A 308 -0.87 -17.55 -6.29
N SER A 309 -1.15 -18.84 -6.51
CA SER A 309 -0.79 -19.53 -7.76
C SER A 309 -1.77 -19.30 -8.91
N SER A 310 -2.92 -18.69 -8.66
CA SER A 310 -3.95 -18.45 -9.67
C SER A 310 -3.92 -16.98 -10.09
N GLU A 311 -3.61 -16.70 -11.36
CA GLU A 311 -3.57 -15.34 -11.92
C GLU A 311 -4.87 -14.55 -11.65
N HIS A 312 -6.02 -15.23 -11.77
CA HIS A 312 -7.33 -14.64 -11.49
C HIS A 312 -7.52 -14.21 -10.02
N ASP A 313 -6.98 -14.97 -9.06
CA ASP A 313 -7.10 -14.61 -7.65
C ASP A 313 -6.19 -13.42 -7.34
N THR A 314 -5.00 -13.36 -7.96
CA THR A 314 -4.10 -12.20 -7.89
C THR A 314 -4.76 -10.94 -8.45
N GLU A 315 -5.46 -11.04 -9.58
CA GLU A 315 -6.21 -9.90 -10.14
C GLU A 315 -7.33 -9.42 -9.20
N LEU A 316 -8.08 -10.34 -8.60
CA LEU A 316 -9.10 -10.00 -7.59
C LEU A 316 -8.49 -9.35 -6.34
N MET A 317 -7.30 -9.79 -5.92
CA MET A 317 -6.57 -9.17 -4.81
C MET A 317 -6.12 -7.75 -5.15
N ASN A 318 -5.60 -7.54 -6.36
CA ASN A 318 -5.19 -6.22 -6.83
C ASN A 318 -6.40 -5.28 -6.93
N ASN A 319 -7.53 -5.75 -7.46
CA ASN A 319 -8.77 -4.99 -7.49
C ASN A 319 -9.31 -4.66 -6.09
N PHE A 320 -9.26 -5.62 -5.15
CA PHE A 320 -9.62 -5.39 -3.75
C PHE A 320 -8.72 -4.32 -3.11
N ARG A 321 -7.41 -4.41 -3.34
CA ARG A 321 -6.42 -3.46 -2.83
C ARG A 321 -6.67 -2.06 -3.37
N ASP A 322 -6.86 -1.94 -4.68
CA ASP A 322 -7.03 -0.64 -5.32
C ASP A 322 -8.37 0.00 -4.89
N LEU A 323 -9.45 -0.79 -4.75
CA LEU A 323 -10.68 -0.25 -4.18
C LEU A 323 -10.49 0.16 -2.71
N SER A 324 -9.79 -0.65 -1.91
CA SER A 324 -9.49 -0.33 -0.50
C SER A 324 -8.77 1.01 -0.34
N PHE A 325 -7.93 1.42 -1.29
CA PHE A 325 -7.20 2.68 -1.26
C PHE A 325 -7.85 3.81 -2.05
N SER A 326 -8.99 3.56 -2.72
CA SER A 326 -9.71 4.60 -3.46
C SER A 326 -10.31 5.68 -2.55
N ASP A 327 -10.65 5.30 -1.31
CA ASP A 327 -11.18 6.15 -0.26
C ASP A 327 -10.74 5.60 1.12
N ILE A 328 -11.03 6.34 2.19
CA ILE A 328 -10.76 5.94 3.57
C ILE A 328 -11.89 5.00 4.03
N HIS A 329 -11.62 3.70 3.97
CA HIS A 329 -12.54 2.64 4.38
C HIS A 329 -12.29 2.22 5.84
N ASP A 330 -13.36 1.94 6.59
CA ASP A 330 -13.27 1.31 7.91
C ASP A 330 -13.24 -0.24 7.82
N ILE A 331 -13.32 -0.92 8.97
CA ILE A 331 -13.23 -2.39 9.03
C ILE A 331 -14.48 -3.04 8.44
N GLU A 332 -15.64 -2.43 8.65
CA GLU A 332 -16.93 -2.86 8.12
C GLU A 332 -16.99 -2.69 6.60
N ASP A 333 -16.53 -1.55 6.09
CA ASP A 333 -16.43 -1.25 4.65
C ASP A 333 -15.56 -2.30 3.94
N LEU A 334 -14.40 -2.68 4.51
CA LEU A 334 -13.56 -3.74 3.96
C LEU A 334 -14.25 -5.11 3.91
N HIS A 335 -15.10 -5.40 4.90
CA HIS A 335 -15.89 -6.63 4.92
C HIS A 335 -16.87 -6.65 3.74
N GLU A 336 -17.57 -5.55 3.48
CA GLU A 336 -18.49 -5.41 2.35
C GLU A 336 -17.76 -5.51 1.01
N ILE A 337 -16.63 -4.82 0.86
CA ILE A 337 -15.80 -4.90 -0.34
C ILE A 337 -15.40 -6.35 -0.64
N GLY A 338 -14.90 -7.10 0.36
CA GLY A 338 -14.52 -8.49 0.12
C GLY A 338 -15.71 -9.40 -0.18
N LYS A 339 -16.90 -9.11 0.38
CA LYS A 339 -18.15 -9.79 0.00
C LYS A 339 -18.54 -9.50 -1.44
N HIS A 340 -18.34 -8.28 -1.93
CA HIS A 340 -18.58 -7.91 -3.32
C HIS A 340 -17.62 -8.62 -4.29
N TYR A 341 -16.33 -8.69 -3.98
CA TYR A 341 -15.34 -9.39 -4.82
C TYR A 341 -15.27 -10.90 -4.58
N ASN A 342 -16.04 -11.44 -3.62
CA ASN A 342 -15.97 -12.83 -3.16
C ASN A 342 -14.54 -13.25 -2.80
N ILE A 343 -13.81 -12.38 -2.11
CA ILE A 343 -12.42 -12.63 -1.68
C ILE A 343 -12.29 -12.38 -0.18
N CYS A 344 -11.42 -13.14 0.49
CA CYS A 344 -11.22 -13.04 1.93
C CYS A 344 -10.55 -11.71 2.30
N PRO A 345 -11.27 -10.75 2.93
CA PRO A 345 -10.71 -9.44 3.27
C PRO A 345 -9.48 -9.56 4.18
N TYR A 346 -9.50 -10.51 5.11
CA TYR A 346 -8.43 -10.70 6.11
C TYR A 346 -7.06 -11.02 5.50
N TYR A 347 -7.01 -11.86 4.47
CA TYR A 347 -5.74 -12.21 3.81
C TYR A 347 -5.38 -11.20 2.71
N SER A 348 -6.36 -10.59 2.05
CA SER A 348 -6.14 -9.56 1.03
C SER A 348 -5.61 -8.25 1.62
N SER A 349 -6.14 -7.80 2.76
CA SER A 349 -5.66 -6.59 3.45
C SER A 349 -4.19 -6.71 3.85
N ARG A 350 -3.76 -7.89 4.31
CA ARG A 350 -2.35 -8.16 4.68
C ARG A 350 -1.37 -7.97 3.53
N LYS A 351 -1.75 -8.32 2.31
CA LYS A 351 -0.91 -8.10 1.12
C LYS A 351 -0.88 -6.64 0.68
N SER A 352 -1.78 -5.82 1.21
CA SER A 352 -1.86 -4.38 0.93
C SER A 352 -1.02 -3.54 1.90
N VAL A 353 -0.44 -4.17 2.94
CA VAL A 353 0.39 -3.50 3.96
C VAL A 353 1.57 -2.76 3.34
N ASP A 354 2.18 -3.28 2.27
CA ASP A 354 3.36 -2.68 1.63
C ASP A 354 3.11 -1.26 1.08
N ILE A 355 1.91 -1.02 0.57
CA ILE A 355 1.50 0.23 -0.10
C ILE A 355 0.84 1.19 0.91
N ALA A 356 0.32 0.69 2.03
CA ALA A 356 -0.32 1.52 3.04
C ALA A 356 0.65 2.52 3.69
N GLU A 357 0.16 3.75 3.88
CA GLU A 357 0.83 4.82 4.62
C GLU A 357 0.47 4.76 6.11
N ILE A 358 -0.82 4.60 6.40
CA ILE A 358 -1.37 4.56 7.74
C ILE A 358 -2.02 3.20 7.95
N ILE A 359 -1.64 2.51 9.02
CA ILE A 359 -2.20 1.23 9.40
C ILE A 359 -2.77 1.34 10.81
N SER A 360 -4.07 1.16 10.97
CA SER A 360 -4.69 1.13 12.29
C SER A 360 -4.88 -0.30 12.77
N LEU A 361 -4.55 -0.61 14.03
CA LEU A 361 -4.62 -1.97 14.56
C LEU A 361 -4.96 -2.01 16.07
N PRO A 362 -5.58 -3.08 16.57
CA PRO A 362 -5.73 -3.31 18.00
C PRO A 362 -4.39 -3.58 18.70
N TYR A 363 -4.24 -3.19 19.97
CA TYR A 363 -3.03 -3.46 20.77
C TYR A 363 -2.63 -4.94 20.78
N GLN A 364 -3.59 -5.87 20.70
CA GLN A 364 -3.28 -7.29 20.68
C GLN A 364 -2.44 -7.68 19.46
N LEU A 365 -2.70 -7.08 18.29
CA LEU A 365 -1.93 -7.36 17.07
C LEU A 365 -0.50 -6.81 17.17
N LEU A 366 -0.30 -5.69 17.89
CA LEU A 366 1.02 -5.10 18.08
C LEU A 366 1.85 -5.82 19.14
N LEU A 367 1.24 -6.21 20.26
CA LEU A 367 1.98 -6.69 21.43
C LEU A 367 2.29 -8.19 21.37
N GLN A 368 1.46 -8.99 20.68
CA GLN A 368 1.67 -10.43 20.54
C GLN A 368 2.72 -10.75 19.46
N LYS A 369 3.79 -11.44 19.86
CA LYS A 369 4.90 -11.79 18.97
C LYS A 369 4.47 -12.63 17.77
N SER A 370 3.66 -13.68 18.00
CA SER A 370 3.16 -14.56 16.94
C SER A 370 2.37 -13.80 15.87
N THR A 371 1.62 -12.78 16.29
CA THR A 371 0.83 -11.96 15.37
C THR A 371 1.69 -10.98 14.60
N ARG A 372 2.71 -10.39 15.23
CA ARG A 372 3.68 -9.51 14.56
C ARG A 372 4.44 -10.24 13.44
N GLU A 373 4.99 -11.42 13.74
CA GLU A 373 5.76 -12.22 12.76
C GLU A 373 4.92 -12.60 11.52
N VAL A 374 3.61 -12.70 11.69
CA VAL A 374 2.68 -13.02 10.60
C VAL A 374 2.28 -11.77 9.80
N LEU A 375 2.42 -10.57 10.38
CA LEU A 375 2.08 -9.30 9.73
C LEU A 375 3.27 -8.65 8.99
N GLY A 376 4.50 -9.11 9.26
CA GLY A 376 5.74 -8.55 8.70
C GLY A 376 6.63 -8.02 9.82
#